data_AF-A0A1X7SKM1-F1
#
_entry.id   AF-A0A1X7SKM1-F1
#
_cell.length_a   1.000
_cell.length_b   1.000
_cell.length_c   1.000
_cell.angle_alpha   90.00
_cell.angle_beta   90.00
_cell.angle_gamma   90.00
#
_symmetry.space_group_name_H-M   'P 1'
#
loop_
_entity.id
_entity.type
_entity.pdbx_description
1 polymer ?
#
loop_
_entity_poly.entity_id
_entity_poly.type
_entity_poly.pdbx_seq_one_letter_code
_entity_poly.pdbx_strand_id
1 'polypeptide(L)'
;MCGGCMGVATHVDNDKSIYVHCCGHVLSLALVDTAKQITPSRNTLGIISQLHTLIDGSAERHAVFESLQTEAGLKTITLKSLNDARWSCGAEALKSVKKCIEELINTLDDIADSDVSNGAEAHALSK
;
A
#
# COMPACT_ATOMS: atom_id res chain seq x y z
N MET A 1 -14.84 -20.63 8.66
CA MET A 1 -14.52 -20.15 7.29
C MET A 1 -14.59 -21.35 6.36
N CYS A 2 -15.74 -21.59 5.74
CA CYS A 2 -15.83 -22.41 4.53
C CYS A 2 -16.40 -21.45 3.49
N GLY A 3 -15.51 -20.70 2.83
CA GLY A 3 -15.92 -19.90 1.68
C GLY A 3 -16.33 -20.87 0.58
N GLY A 4 -17.46 -20.60 -0.10
CA GLY A 4 -17.87 -21.38 -1.25
C GLY A 4 -16.76 -21.48 -2.31
N CYS A 5 -16.82 -22.50 -3.15
CA CYS A 5 -15.86 -22.72 -4.24
C CYS A 5 -15.82 -21.50 -5.17
N MET A 6 -14.84 -20.62 -4.99
CA MET A 6 -14.63 -19.42 -5.79
C MET A 6 -13.29 -19.53 -6.56
N GLY A 7 -13.19 -18.80 -7.68
CA GLY A 7 -11.98 -18.77 -8.51
C GLY A 7 -11.84 -20.02 -9.38
N VAL A 8 -10.61 -20.56 -9.53
CA VAL A 8 -10.31 -21.70 -10.41
C VAL A 8 -11.14 -22.94 -10.06
N ALA A 9 -11.51 -23.12 -8.79
CA ALA A 9 -12.39 -24.21 -8.34
C ALA A 9 -13.76 -24.21 -9.02
N THR A 10 -14.26 -23.05 -9.43
CA THR A 10 -15.55 -22.90 -10.13
C THR A 10 -15.51 -23.42 -11.57
N HIS A 11 -14.31 -23.53 -12.15
CA HIS A 11 -14.11 -23.94 -13.55
C HIS A 11 -13.69 -25.42 -13.69
N VAL A 12 -13.45 -26.10 -12.57
CA VAL A 12 -13.11 -27.53 -12.57
C VAL A 12 -14.42 -28.31 -12.37
N ASP A 13 -15.12 -28.54 -13.47
CA ASP A 13 -16.26 -29.46 -13.52
C ASP A 13 -15.75 -30.88 -13.80
N ASN A 14 -15.15 -31.48 -12.77
CA ASN A 14 -14.68 -32.86 -12.84
C ASN A 14 -14.87 -33.55 -11.49
N ASP A 15 -15.73 -34.57 -11.49
CA ASP A 15 -16.10 -35.36 -10.31
C ASP A 15 -14.91 -36.15 -9.69
N LYS A 16 -13.75 -36.18 -10.36
CA LYS A 16 -12.51 -36.81 -9.88
C LYS A 16 -11.44 -35.81 -9.44
N SER A 17 -11.73 -34.52 -9.48
CA SER A 17 -10.77 -33.49 -9.07
C SER A 17 -10.78 -33.30 -7.55
N ILE A 18 -9.59 -33.28 -6.95
CA ILE A 18 -9.42 -32.95 -5.54
C ILE A 18 -8.98 -31.50 -5.46
N TYR A 19 -9.82 -30.67 -4.86
CA TYR A 19 -9.47 -29.29 -4.57
C TYR A 19 -8.75 -29.19 -3.23
N VAL A 20 -7.51 -28.71 -3.25
CA VAL A 20 -6.69 -28.47 -2.05
C VAL A 20 -6.40 -26.97 -1.95
N HIS A 21 -6.76 -26.37 -0.82
CA HIS A 21 -6.45 -24.97 -0.57
C HIS A 21 -4.94 -24.75 -0.39
N CYS A 22 -4.41 -23.71 -1.02
CA CYS A 22 -3.03 -23.27 -0.80
C CYS A 22 -2.90 -22.65 0.60
N CYS A 23 -2.11 -23.28 1.48
CA CYS A 23 -1.86 -22.79 2.83
C CYS A 23 -1.32 -21.35 2.85
N GLY A 24 -0.47 -20.98 1.89
CA GLY A 24 0.05 -19.62 1.77
C GLY A 24 -1.03 -18.59 1.43
N HIS A 25 -2.00 -18.97 0.59
CA HIS A 25 -3.14 -18.11 0.26
C HIS A 25 -4.07 -17.93 1.47
N VAL A 26 -4.43 -19.04 2.13
CA VAL A 26 -5.27 -19.01 3.34
C VAL A 26 -4.62 -18.18 4.44
N LEU A 27 -3.32 -18.34 4.67
CA LEU A 27 -2.60 -17.53 5.65
C LEU A 27 -2.59 -16.04 5.28
N SER A 28 -2.33 -15.70 4.01
CA SER A 28 -2.35 -14.31 3.55
C SER A 28 -3.72 -13.67 3.75
N LEU A 29 -4.80 -14.38 3.44
CA LEU A 29 -6.17 -13.92 3.69
C LEU A 29 -6.44 -13.70 5.18
N ALA A 30 -6.12 -14.70 6.02
CA ALA A 30 -6.31 -14.59 7.47
C ALA A 30 -5.56 -13.40 8.07
N LEU A 31 -4.33 -13.12 7.61
CA LEU A 31 -3.55 -11.97 8.05
C LEU A 31 -4.17 -10.65 7.61
N VAL A 32 -4.59 -10.53 6.35
CA VAL A 32 -5.27 -9.32 5.83
C VAL A 32 -6.57 -9.09 6.60
N ASP A 33 -7.38 -10.12 6.80
CA ASP A 33 -8.65 -10.03 7.53
C ASP A 33 -8.45 -9.64 8.99
N THR A 34 -7.39 -10.16 9.64
CA THR A 34 -7.03 -9.78 11.01
C THR A 34 -6.57 -8.32 11.07
N ALA A 35 -5.71 -7.90 10.14
CA ALA A 35 -5.23 -6.52 10.08
C ALA A 35 -6.35 -5.50 9.82
N LYS A 36 -7.37 -5.87 9.04
CA LYS A 36 -8.57 -5.04 8.80
C LYS A 36 -9.42 -4.83 10.06
N GLN A 37 -9.45 -5.82 10.95
CA GLN A 37 -10.18 -5.75 12.22
C GLN A 37 -9.48 -4.85 13.25
N ILE A 38 -8.15 -4.74 13.18
CA ILE A 38 -7.36 -3.88 14.05
C ILE A 38 -7.36 -2.46 13.49
N THR A 39 -8.12 -1.55 14.11
CA THR A 39 -8.29 -0.16 13.64
C THR A 39 -6.96 0.56 13.34
N PRO A 40 -5.94 0.55 14.22
CA PRO A 40 -4.64 1.17 13.91
C PRO A 40 -4.02 0.61 12.64
N SER A 41 -3.99 -0.71 12.49
CA SER A 41 -3.41 -1.38 11.32
C SER A 41 -4.14 -1.02 10.03
N ARG A 42 -5.49 -1.06 10.05
CA ARG A 42 -6.32 -0.64 8.92
C ARG A 42 -6.06 0.81 8.53
N ASN A 43 -6.01 1.71 9.51
CA ASN A 43 -5.77 3.14 9.27
C ASN A 43 -4.39 3.39 8.68
N THR A 44 -3.34 2.77 9.23
CA THR A 44 -1.98 2.88 8.69
C THR A 44 -1.90 2.40 7.25
N LEU A 45 -2.51 1.26 6.91
CA LEU A 45 -2.56 0.78 5.52
C LEU A 45 -3.34 1.75 4.61
N GLY A 46 -4.45 2.32 5.10
CA GLY A 46 -5.20 3.34 4.38
C GLY A 46 -4.36 4.59 4.06
N ILE A 47 -3.59 5.07 5.04
CA ILE A 47 -2.67 6.22 4.87
C ILE A 47 -1.60 5.89 3.82
N ILE A 48 -0.97 4.71 3.90
CA ILE A 48 0.03 4.29 2.93
C ILE A 48 -0.54 4.26 1.50
N SER A 49 -1.79 3.80 1.35
CA SER A 49 -2.47 3.83 0.06
C SER A 49 -2.68 5.25 -0.46
N GLN A 50 -3.09 6.18 0.41
CA GLN A 50 -3.30 7.59 0.06
C GLN A 50 -1.98 8.27 -0.33
N LEU A 51 -0.90 8.03 0.43
CA LEU A 51 0.43 8.54 0.11
C LEU A 51 0.89 8.09 -1.27
N HIS A 52 0.75 6.79 -1.58
CA HIS A 52 1.08 6.26 -2.90
C HIS A 52 0.25 6.96 -3.99
N THR A 53 -1.07 7.06 -3.83
CA THR A 53 -1.94 7.69 -4.83
C THR A 53 -1.63 9.18 -5.01
N LEU A 54 -1.30 9.89 -3.94
CA LEU A 54 -0.94 11.31 -3.99
C LEU A 54 0.37 11.49 -4.76
N ILE A 55 1.44 10.82 -4.35
CA ILE A 55 2.77 11.01 -4.94
C ILE A 55 2.81 10.47 -6.38
N ASP A 56 2.38 9.23 -6.60
CA ASP A 56 2.44 8.60 -7.93
C ASP A 56 1.32 9.09 -8.87
N GLY A 57 0.35 9.83 -8.34
CA GLY A 57 -0.72 10.46 -9.12
C GLY A 57 -0.25 11.67 -9.94
N SER A 58 0.96 12.19 -9.72
CA SER A 58 1.56 13.24 -10.55
C SER A 58 3.05 13.00 -10.75
N ALA A 59 3.50 13.06 -12.01
CA ALA A 59 4.92 12.96 -12.33
C ALA A 59 5.75 14.08 -11.68
N GLU A 60 5.17 15.27 -11.48
CA GLU A 60 5.82 16.39 -10.82
C GLU A 60 6.03 16.12 -9.33
N ARG A 61 4.98 15.67 -8.62
CA ARG A 61 5.07 15.31 -7.20
C ARG A 61 6.04 14.14 -6.97
N HIS A 62 6.03 13.17 -7.87
CA HIS A 62 6.98 12.07 -7.84
C HIS A 62 8.42 12.57 -8.02
N ALA A 63 8.67 13.50 -8.94
CA ALA A 63 9.99 14.08 -9.15
C ALA A 63 10.49 14.86 -7.93
N VAL A 64 9.62 15.62 -7.24
CA VAL A 64 9.95 16.29 -5.97
C VAL A 64 10.36 15.27 -4.90
N PHE A 65 9.63 14.16 -4.80
CA PHE A 65 9.99 13.09 -3.88
C PHE A 65 11.34 12.43 -4.21
N GLU A 66 11.64 12.22 -5.49
CA GLU A 66 12.94 11.68 -5.92
C GLU A 66 14.10 12.65 -5.66
N SER A 67 13.90 13.96 -5.86
CA SER A 67 14.93 14.96 -5.59
C SER A 67 15.27 15.03 -4.11
N LEU A 68 14.26 15.07 -3.23
CA LEU A 68 14.46 15.10 -1.78
C LEU A 68 15.19 13.85 -1.27
N GLN A 69 14.87 12.66 -1.80
CA GLN A 69 15.61 11.43 -1.49
C GLN A 69 17.07 11.51 -1.94
N THR A 70 17.32 12.06 -3.12
CA THR A 70 18.68 12.22 -3.67
C THR A 70 19.50 13.21 -2.85
N GLU A 71 18.90 14.32 -2.42
CA GLU A 71 19.51 15.33 -1.55
C GLU A 71 19.87 14.77 -0.17
N ALA A 72 19.03 13.88 0.37
CA ALA A 72 19.28 13.14 1.61
C ALA A 72 20.34 12.02 1.45
N GLY A 73 20.87 11.81 0.24
CA GLY A 73 21.83 10.74 -0.06
C GLY A 73 21.21 9.33 -0.01
N LEU A 74 19.88 9.24 -0.06
CA LEU A 74 19.17 7.97 -0.08
C LEU A 74 19.16 7.40 -1.50
N LYS A 75 19.17 6.05 -1.57
CA LYS A 75 18.82 5.38 -2.81
C LYS A 75 17.33 5.62 -3.06
N THR A 76 16.96 5.99 -4.28
CA THR A 76 15.56 6.20 -4.70
C THR A 76 14.68 5.03 -4.27
N ILE A 77 13.70 5.32 -3.41
CA ILE A 77 12.67 4.40 -2.95
C ILE A 77 11.36 4.80 -3.62
N THR A 78 10.76 3.85 -4.32
CA THR A 78 9.40 4.00 -4.83
C THR A 78 8.42 3.49 -3.78
N LEU A 79 7.34 4.25 -3.56
CA LEU A 79 6.21 3.77 -2.76
C LEU A 79 5.57 2.57 -3.46
N LYS A 80 5.15 1.58 -2.69
CA LYS A 80 4.49 0.40 -3.25
C LYS A 80 2.99 0.55 -3.08
N SER A 81 2.27 0.41 -4.19
CA SER A 81 0.82 0.27 -4.19
C SER A 81 0.40 -0.92 -3.34
N LEU A 82 -0.66 -0.76 -2.55
CA LEU A 82 -1.28 -1.88 -1.84
C LEU A 82 -2.17 -2.67 -2.80
N ASN A 83 -1.84 -3.94 -3.01
CA ASN A 83 -2.74 -4.86 -3.70
C ASN A 83 -3.52 -5.69 -2.66
N ASP A 84 -4.85 -5.58 -2.70
CA ASP A 84 -5.81 -6.00 -1.65
C ASP A 84 -5.75 -7.48 -1.23
N ALA A 85 -5.11 -8.36 -2.01
CA ALA A 85 -5.11 -9.80 -1.75
C ALA A 85 -3.84 -10.36 -1.08
N ARG A 86 -2.76 -9.57 -0.92
CA ARG A 86 -1.47 -10.10 -0.43
C ARG A 86 -0.89 -9.27 0.71
N TRP A 87 -0.90 -9.82 1.93
CA TRP A 87 -0.27 -9.20 3.11
C TRP A 87 1.21 -8.84 2.89
N SER A 88 1.93 -9.63 2.09
CA SER A 88 3.33 -9.35 1.74
C SER A 88 3.51 -7.99 1.07
N CYS A 89 2.56 -7.57 0.24
CA CYS A 89 2.58 -6.26 -0.41
C CYS A 89 2.43 -5.13 0.60
N GLY A 90 1.51 -5.26 1.56
CA GLY A 90 1.36 -4.32 2.67
C GLY A 90 2.60 -4.23 3.55
N ALA A 91 3.21 -5.37 3.88
CA ALA A 91 4.44 -5.40 4.64
C ALA A 91 5.62 -4.74 3.91
N GLU A 92 5.70 -4.89 2.59
CA GLU A 92 6.72 -4.21 1.78
C GLU A 92 6.46 -2.70 1.65
N ALA A 93 5.22 -2.28 1.45
CA ALA A 93 4.85 -0.87 1.39
C ALA A 93 5.18 -0.15 2.71
N LEU A 94 4.84 -0.76 3.86
CA LEU A 94 5.21 -0.24 5.17
C LEU A 94 6.72 -0.13 5.35
N LYS A 95 7.49 -1.12 4.86
CA LYS A 95 8.95 -1.08 4.90
C LYS A 95 9.53 0.04 4.02
N SER A 96 8.93 0.31 2.86
CA SER A 96 9.34 1.44 2.00
C SER A 96 9.10 2.75 2.72
N VAL A 97 7.87 3.00 3.19
CA VAL A 97 7.50 4.23 3.91
C VAL A 97 8.38 4.47 5.13
N LYS A 98 8.66 3.43 5.92
CA LYS A 98 9.54 3.54 7.09
C LYS A 98 10.96 3.99 6.74
N LYS A 99 11.46 3.68 5.54
CA LYS A 99 12.83 4.02 5.13
C LYS A 99 12.98 5.46 4.65
N CYS A 100 11.90 6.09 4.21
CA CYS A 100 11.89 7.44 3.62
C CYS A 100 10.84 8.35 4.28
N ILE A 101 10.59 8.15 5.58
CA ILE A 101 9.48 8.83 6.26
C ILE A 101 9.73 10.34 6.39
N GLU A 102 10.99 10.74 6.57
CA GLU A 102 11.38 12.15 6.67
C GLU A 102 11.19 12.86 5.33
N GLU A 103 11.63 12.23 4.23
CA GLU A 103 11.50 12.76 2.88
C GLU A 103 10.04 12.81 2.44
N LEU A 104 9.23 11.83 2.86
CA LEU A 104 7.79 11.84 2.64
C LEU A 104 7.12 13.03 3.32
N ILE A 105 7.47 13.32 4.58
CA ILE A 105 6.91 14.47 5.30
C ILE A 105 7.30 15.77 4.59
N ASN A 106 8.58 15.94 4.24
CA ASN A 106 9.04 17.13 3.51
C ASN A 106 8.32 17.30 2.16
N THR A 107 8.12 16.19 1.43
CA THR A 107 7.37 16.21 0.16
C THR A 107 5.93 16.64 0.37
N LEU A 108 5.28 16.16 1.43
CA LEU A 108 3.90 16.55 1.75
C LEU A 108 3.79 18.03 2.11
N ASP A 109 4.75 18.56 2.86
CA ASP A 109 4.79 19.98 3.21
C ASP A 109 5.03 20.85 1.96
N ASP A 110 5.95 20.45 1.08
CA ASP A 110 6.17 21.11 -0.21
C ASP A 110 4.90 21.10 -1.08
N ILE A 111 4.19 19.97 -1.16
CA ILE A 111 2.91 19.87 -1.88
C ILE A 111 1.83 20.72 -1.21
N ALA A 112 1.79 20.77 0.12
CA ALA A 112 0.83 21.56 0.87
C ALA A 112 0.95 23.05 0.56
N ASP A 113 2.18 23.55 0.38
CA ASP A 113 2.46 24.95 0.09
C ASP A 113 2.35 25.30 -1.40
N SER A 114 2.60 24.34 -2.30
CA SER A 114 2.68 24.58 -3.75
C SER A 114 1.43 24.20 -4.55
N ASP A 115 0.63 23.22 -4.09
CA ASP A 115 -0.49 22.67 -4.85
C ASP A 115 -1.85 23.07 -4.24
N VAL A 116 -2.59 23.94 -4.92
CA VAL A 116 -3.92 24.42 -4.47
C VAL A 116 -4.98 23.31 -4.48
N SER A 117 -4.84 22.31 -5.35
CA SER A 117 -5.81 21.21 -5.51
C SER A 117 -5.59 20.12 -4.48
N ASN A 118 -4.33 19.75 -4.23
CA ASN A 118 -3.97 18.63 -3.38
C ASN A 118 -3.33 19.03 -2.04
N GLY A 119 -3.12 20.31 -1.79
CA GLY A 119 -2.45 20.77 -0.58
C GLY A 119 -3.22 20.49 0.71
N ALA A 120 -4.56 20.54 0.68
CA ALA A 120 -5.39 20.16 1.82
C ALA A 120 -5.28 18.66 2.17
N GLU A 121 -5.14 17.80 1.15
CA GLU A 121 -4.92 16.36 1.32
C GLU A 121 -3.50 16.08 1.85
N ALA A 122 -2.49 16.77 1.31
CA ALA A 122 -1.11 16.64 1.75
C ALA A 122 -0.93 17.07 3.22
N HIS A 123 -1.49 18.21 3.61
CA HIS A 123 -1.47 18.70 5.00
C HIS A 123 -2.23 17.76 5.97
N ALA A 124 -3.26 17.05 5.51
CA ALA A 124 -3.95 16.06 6.34
C ALA A 124 -3.11 14.80 6.57
N LEU A 125 -2.20 14.47 5.65
CA LEU A 125 -1.32 13.31 5.71
C LEU A 125 0.01 13.59 6.44
N SER A 126 0.43 14.84 6.58
CA SER A 126 1.64 15.23 7.33
C SER A 126 1.45 15.35 8.84
N LYS A 127 0.20 15.27 9.34
CA LYS A 127 -0.19 15.52 10.74
C LYS A 127 -0.59 14.25 11.50
#